data_AF-A0A1F5A7S9-F1
#
_entry.id   AF-A0A1F5A7S9-F1
#
_cell.length_a   1.000
_cell.length_b   1.000
_cell.length_c   1.000
_cell.angle_alpha   90.00
_cell.angle_beta   90.00
_cell.angle_gamma   90.00
#
_symmetry.space_group_name_H-M   'P 1'
#
loop_
_entity.id
_entity.type
_entity.pdbx_description
1 polymer ?
#
loop_
_entity_poly.entity_id
_entity_poly.type
_entity_poly.pdbx_seq_one_letter_code
_entity_poly.pdbx_strand_id
1 'polypeptide(L)'
;MATQPRDFYEVQKRQRRRSLFLFAAVLLFYFAAIGLIGLAFLASFGLVFNTGLLGSPSFWPRFLLFDLAAASVVSILHFQDARKNGPRFILRRLQAATPDAADRYHMQLLNTVDEIRIAAGLPRVNAYVLPSFAVNSLAVIEEDGTPAVAVTEGLLAEGTRDELQAVAAHELAHIARGDAFYLTLVCSLANLFEKFKDALEPEADDGAACGERRSGGGFPPIFFYAAVALSALVMRLLSMLVSRERELLADAAAVELSRAPEALARIVYKAHMKNSFVGDFTLSYAPLFIVRPDSRDTPDNLPGRIFSSHPPLMKRLGALAAMVRKKPEAVISAVWDEERARGEARGVLHSYEEMRKEQLELFPRSADTPGSPLPGDEARVWLLAAAAEGTWEGPFTVPELLCRPRFSPIMRVKNTQEGIKARAREFPQIRIALRNLARKKPLSPGRENLCPRCRIPLAETFYEGVGIRVCGRCRGRLVDAASVDRIVARREVAFSEPLVEKARRFRERTVLNPLKRQKIEAALGADIPCPGCGYRMVARPYNYQYFVPVDKCLSCSKIWFDGDELEILQILIEDRKAKA
;
A
#
# COMPACT_ATOMS: atom_id res chain seq x y z
N MET A 1 30.26 17.18 18.98
CA MET A 1 29.85 15.75 18.84
C MET A 1 28.81 15.46 19.90
N ALA A 2 27.54 15.26 19.53
CA ALA A 2 26.53 14.82 20.49
C ALA A 2 26.80 13.34 20.80
N THR A 3 27.17 13.03 22.04
CA THR A 3 27.41 11.66 22.48
C THR A 3 26.13 10.83 22.29
N GLN A 4 26.28 9.67 21.66
CA GLN A 4 25.23 8.66 21.58
C GLN A 4 24.76 8.39 23.03
N PRO A 5 23.43 8.37 23.27
CA PRO A 5 22.91 8.16 24.61
C PRO A 5 23.47 6.85 25.17
N ARG A 6 24.02 6.89 26.38
CA ARG A 6 24.69 5.74 27.01
C ARG A 6 23.71 4.68 27.52
N ASP A 7 22.44 5.06 27.71
CA ASP A 7 21.39 4.22 28.28
C ASP A 7 19.98 4.69 27.84
N PHE A 8 19.01 3.78 27.84
CA PHE A 8 17.59 4.00 27.50
C PHE A 8 16.96 5.15 28.30
N TYR A 9 17.34 5.32 29.57
CA TYR A 9 16.84 6.41 30.41
C TYR A 9 17.27 7.79 29.91
N GLU A 10 18.45 7.91 29.27
CA GLU A 10 18.88 9.18 28.66
C GLU A 10 18.03 9.52 27.43
N VAL A 11 17.68 8.51 26.62
CA VAL A 11 16.77 8.64 25.47
C VAL A 11 15.41 9.15 25.96
N GLN A 12 14.84 8.51 26.99
CA GLN A 12 13.56 8.89 27.56
C GLN A 12 13.57 10.32 28.14
N LYS A 13 14.64 10.71 28.84
CA LYS A 13 14.79 12.07 29.39
C LYS A 13 14.89 13.12 28.28
N ARG A 14 15.64 12.84 27.20
CA ARG A 14 15.71 13.73 26.02
C ARG A 14 14.36 13.84 25.33
N GLN A 15 13.64 12.73 25.14
CA GLN A 15 12.28 12.72 24.59
C GLN A 15 11.35 13.61 25.41
N ARG A 16 11.34 13.48 26.74
CA ARG A 16 10.51 14.31 27.63
C ARG A 16 10.82 15.80 27.52
N ARG A 17 12.10 16.18 27.46
CA ARG A 17 12.50 17.59 27.28
C ARG A 17 12.02 18.16 25.94
N ARG A 18 12.17 17.40 24.87
CA ARG A 18 11.74 17.82 23.53
C ARG A 18 10.21 17.86 23.42
N SER A 19 9.51 16.92 24.04
CA SER A 19 8.05 16.90 24.06
C SER A 19 7.47 18.09 24.84
N LEU A 20 8.15 18.53 25.92
CA LEU A 20 7.80 19.75 26.65
C LEU A 20 8.00 21.00 25.79
N PHE A 21 9.09 21.07 25.03
CA PHE A 21 9.31 22.18 24.09
C PHE A 21 8.23 22.25 23.01
N LEU A 22 7.87 21.10 22.42
CA LEU A 22 6.76 21.02 21.46
C LEU A 22 5.44 21.45 22.10
N PHE A 23 5.14 20.98 23.31
CA PHE A 23 3.94 21.38 24.03
C PHE A 23 3.90 22.89 24.27
N ALA A 24 5.01 23.51 24.68
CA ALA A 24 5.11 24.95 24.86
C ALA A 24 4.90 25.72 23.54
N ALA A 25 5.43 25.23 22.42
CA ALA A 25 5.24 25.84 21.11
C ALA A 25 3.77 25.75 20.65
N VAL A 26 3.13 24.60 20.84
CA VAL A 26 1.70 24.38 20.54
C VAL A 26 0.82 25.27 21.44
N LEU A 27 1.15 25.39 22.72
CA LEU A 27 0.46 26.27 23.65
C LEU A 27 0.52 27.73 23.23
N LEU A 28 1.72 28.22 22.90
CA LEU A 28 1.91 29.59 22.42
C LEU A 28 1.12 29.83 21.12
N PHE A 29 1.11 28.84 20.23
CA PHE A 29 0.33 28.92 19.00
C PHE A 29 -1.17 29.03 19.27
N TYR A 30 -1.73 28.15 20.10
CA TYR A 30 -3.17 28.20 20.41
C TYR A 30 -3.55 29.47 21.16
N PHE A 31 -2.69 29.97 22.04
CA PHE A 31 -2.86 31.26 22.69
C PHE A 31 -2.97 32.39 21.65
N ALA A 32 -2.03 32.47 20.70
CA ALA A 32 -2.10 33.47 19.64
C ALA A 32 -3.34 33.33 18.75
N ALA A 33 -3.71 32.09 18.38
CA ALA A 33 -4.83 31.82 17.48
C ALA A 33 -6.19 32.13 18.14
N ILE A 34 -6.43 31.62 19.35
CA ILE A 34 -7.67 31.82 20.11
C ILE A 34 -7.81 33.30 20.48
N GLY A 35 -6.72 33.94 20.92
CA GLY A 35 -6.69 35.37 21.21
C GLY A 35 -7.05 36.23 20.00
N LEU A 36 -6.48 35.94 18.82
CA LEU A 36 -6.78 36.68 17.58
C LEU A 36 -8.24 36.46 17.13
N ILE A 37 -8.73 35.23 17.16
CA ILE A 37 -10.12 34.91 16.83
C ILE A 37 -11.09 35.58 17.82
N GLY A 38 -10.78 35.56 19.11
CA GLY A 38 -11.58 36.22 20.14
C GLY A 38 -11.66 37.73 19.94
N LEU A 39 -10.53 38.38 19.61
CA LEU A 39 -10.49 39.80 19.27
C LEU A 39 -11.27 40.12 17.99
N ALA A 40 -11.14 39.29 16.95
CA ALA A 40 -11.87 39.45 15.69
C ALA A 40 -13.39 39.30 15.91
N PHE A 41 -13.81 38.35 16.76
CA PHE A 41 -15.20 38.16 17.14
C PHE A 41 -15.75 39.39 17.88
N LEU A 42 -15.02 39.89 18.90
CA LEU A 42 -15.39 41.12 19.62
C LEU A 42 -15.49 42.34 18.68
N ALA A 43 -14.60 42.45 17.69
CA ALA A 43 -14.64 43.51 16.69
C ALA A 43 -15.87 43.40 15.79
N SER A 44 -16.25 42.19 15.36
CA SER A 44 -17.40 41.94 14.49
C SER A 44 -18.74 42.28 15.15
N PHE A 45 -18.85 42.19 16.47
CA PHE A 45 -20.06 42.57 17.23
C PHE A 45 -20.12 44.07 17.60
N GLY A 46 -19.17 44.89 17.11
CA GLY A 46 -19.13 46.33 17.39
C GLY A 46 -18.77 46.69 18.84
N LEU A 47 -18.45 45.69 19.68
CA LEU A 47 -18.05 45.87 21.08
C LEU A 47 -16.73 46.63 21.21
N VAL A 48 -15.87 46.57 20.18
CA VAL A 48 -14.58 47.26 20.12
C VAL A 48 -14.71 48.79 20.04
N PHE A 49 -15.64 49.30 19.25
CA PHE A 49 -15.77 50.74 18.99
C PHE A 49 -16.93 51.40 19.75
N ASN A 50 -17.96 50.64 20.16
CA ASN A 50 -19.21 51.22 20.65
C ASN A 50 -19.37 51.21 22.19
N THR A 51 -18.50 50.52 22.96
CA THR A 51 -18.75 50.26 24.40
C THR A 51 -17.61 50.61 25.36
N GLY A 52 -16.45 51.08 24.88
CA GLY A 52 -15.29 51.41 25.74
C GLY A 52 -14.69 50.21 26.49
N LEU A 53 -15.11 48.97 26.18
CA LEU A 53 -14.73 47.74 26.87
C LEU A 53 -13.20 47.50 26.88
N LEU A 54 -12.53 47.80 25.76
CA LEU A 54 -11.08 47.68 25.59
C LEU A 54 -10.28 48.69 26.43
N GLY A 55 -10.90 49.81 26.82
CA GLY A 55 -10.30 50.85 27.65
C GLY A 55 -10.38 50.56 29.15
N SER A 56 -11.14 49.52 29.56
CA SER A 56 -11.20 49.12 30.97
C SER A 56 -9.87 48.49 31.41
N PRO A 57 -9.24 48.96 32.50
CA PRO A 57 -8.01 48.38 33.03
C PRO A 57 -8.15 46.89 33.39
N SER A 58 -9.37 46.43 33.66
CA SER A 58 -9.68 45.05 34.05
C SER A 58 -9.94 44.10 32.88
N PHE A 59 -10.13 44.62 31.67
CA PHE A 59 -10.48 43.80 30.50
C PHE A 59 -9.30 42.95 30.03
N TRP A 60 -8.15 43.57 29.75
CA TRP A 60 -6.98 42.87 29.22
C TRP A 60 -6.47 41.74 30.13
N PRO A 61 -6.36 41.91 31.46
CA PRO A 61 -5.95 40.80 32.35
C PRO A 61 -6.93 39.63 32.33
N ARG A 62 -8.25 39.91 32.32
CA ARG A 62 -9.28 38.86 32.29
C ARG A 62 -9.31 38.14 30.94
N PHE A 63 -9.16 38.88 29.85
CA PHE A 63 -9.10 38.32 28.50
C PHE A 63 -7.88 37.40 28.35
N LEU A 64 -6.68 37.86 28.71
CA LEU A 64 -5.45 37.06 28.62
C LEU A 64 -5.50 35.83 29.53
N LEU A 65 -6.09 35.93 30.73
CA LEU A 65 -6.25 34.78 31.62
C LEU A 65 -7.21 33.73 31.03
N PHE A 66 -8.35 34.17 30.48
CA PHE A 66 -9.30 33.27 29.83
C PHE A 66 -8.69 32.62 28.59
N ASP A 67 -7.98 33.39 27.77
CA ASP A 67 -7.30 32.91 26.57
C ASP A 67 -6.21 31.89 26.92
N LEU A 68 -5.39 32.16 27.93
CA LEU A 68 -4.39 31.21 28.43
C LEU A 68 -5.04 29.91 28.95
N ALA A 69 -6.15 30.02 29.68
CA ALA A 69 -6.87 28.85 30.19
C ALA A 69 -7.46 28.02 29.03
N ALA A 70 -8.12 28.66 28.06
CA ALA A 70 -8.67 28.02 26.88
C ALA A 70 -7.58 27.36 26.02
N ALA A 71 -6.50 28.09 25.73
CA ALA A 71 -5.35 27.58 24.99
C ALA A 71 -4.69 26.40 25.71
N SER A 72 -4.56 26.44 27.03
CA SER A 72 -4.02 25.33 27.82
C SER A 72 -4.86 24.07 27.70
N VAL A 73 -6.19 24.19 27.83
CA VAL A 73 -7.11 23.06 27.69
C VAL A 73 -7.02 22.45 26.29
N VAL A 74 -7.11 23.27 25.24
CA VAL A 74 -7.03 22.81 23.85
C VAL A 74 -5.67 22.16 23.57
N SER A 75 -4.58 22.76 24.04
CA SER A 75 -3.22 22.22 23.86
C SER A 75 -3.02 20.88 24.55
N ILE A 76 -3.55 20.71 25.76
CA ILE A 76 -3.47 19.44 26.49
C ILE A 76 -4.26 18.36 25.75
N LEU A 77 -5.49 18.65 25.31
CA LEU A 77 -6.32 17.71 24.57
C LEU A 77 -5.67 17.32 23.25
N HIS A 78 -5.19 18.29 22.46
CA HIS A 78 -4.54 18.03 21.20
C HIS A 78 -3.23 17.25 21.38
N PHE A 79 -2.41 17.60 22.36
CA PHE A 79 -1.17 16.88 22.64
C PHE A 79 -1.43 15.42 23.07
N GLN A 80 -2.48 15.18 23.86
CA GLN A 80 -2.88 13.84 24.25
C GLN A 80 -3.41 13.03 23.06
N ASP A 81 -4.22 13.64 22.20
CA ASP A 81 -4.72 13.02 20.97
C ASP A 81 -3.57 12.67 20.03
N ALA A 82 -2.67 13.61 19.76
CA ALA A 82 -1.50 13.41 18.91
C ALA A 82 -0.59 12.28 19.43
N ARG A 83 -0.45 12.13 20.75
CA ARG A 83 0.36 11.06 21.35
C ARG A 83 -0.30 9.68 21.27
N LYS A 84 -1.63 9.59 21.45
CA LYS A 84 -2.34 8.31 21.50
C LYS A 84 -2.82 7.84 20.12
N ASN A 85 -3.51 8.73 19.41
CA ASN A 85 -4.18 8.40 18.15
C ASN A 85 -3.33 8.72 16.92
N GLY A 86 -2.34 9.61 17.06
CA GLY A 86 -1.47 10.06 15.97
C GLY A 86 -0.77 8.94 15.21
N PRO A 87 0.03 8.07 15.87
CA PRO A 87 0.76 7.00 15.19
C PRO A 87 -0.16 6.04 14.42
N ARG A 88 -1.26 5.61 15.06
CA ARG A 88 -2.26 4.74 14.44
C ARG A 88 -2.92 5.38 13.23
N PHE A 89 -3.20 6.69 13.31
CA PHE A 89 -3.76 7.43 12.20
C PHE A 89 -2.79 7.51 11.03
N ILE A 90 -1.51 7.84 11.28
CA ILE A 90 -0.47 7.92 10.25
C ILE A 90 -0.36 6.57 9.53
N LEU A 91 -0.18 5.47 10.27
CA LEU A 91 -0.05 4.13 9.68
C LEU A 91 -1.29 3.73 8.88
N ARG A 92 -2.51 4.02 9.38
CA ARG A 92 -3.75 3.74 8.65
C ARG A 92 -3.88 4.59 7.38
N ARG A 93 -3.54 5.89 7.44
CA ARG A 93 -3.62 6.80 6.29
C ARG A 93 -2.65 6.38 5.18
N LEU A 94 -1.46 5.90 5.57
CA LEU A 94 -0.45 5.35 4.67
C LEU A 94 -0.73 3.89 4.26
N GLN A 95 -1.86 3.31 4.70
CA GLN A 95 -2.26 1.94 4.41
C GLN A 95 -1.19 0.90 4.76
N ALA A 96 -0.47 1.12 5.87
CA ALA A 96 0.57 0.23 6.33
C ALA A 96 0.01 -1.17 6.63
N ALA A 97 0.60 -2.18 5.99
CA ALA A 97 0.25 -3.58 6.16
C ALA A 97 1.41 -4.35 6.79
N THR A 98 1.09 -5.43 7.50
CA THR A 98 2.12 -6.34 8.03
C THR A 98 2.81 -7.09 6.87
N PRO A 99 4.15 -7.25 6.89
CA PRO A 99 4.87 -7.99 5.88
C PRO A 99 4.39 -9.45 5.81
N ASP A 100 4.22 -9.95 4.60
CA ASP A 100 3.87 -11.35 4.31
C ASP A 100 5.12 -12.23 4.28
N ALA A 101 5.24 -13.17 5.21
CA ALA A 101 6.39 -14.05 5.31
C ALA A 101 6.52 -15.08 4.15
N ALA A 102 5.49 -15.25 3.33
CA ALA A 102 5.58 -16.08 2.13
C ALA A 102 6.26 -15.33 0.97
N ASP A 103 6.34 -14.01 1.03
CA ASP A 103 6.93 -13.16 0.01
C ASP A 103 8.42 -12.92 0.29
N ARG A 104 9.26 -13.19 -0.71
CA ARG A 104 10.72 -13.06 -0.60
C ARG A 104 11.15 -11.65 -0.19
N TYR A 105 10.53 -10.61 -0.76
CA TYR A 105 10.92 -9.22 -0.49
C TYR A 105 10.56 -8.80 0.94
N HIS A 106 9.39 -9.22 1.40
CA HIS A 106 8.93 -8.98 2.77
C HIS A 106 9.76 -9.78 3.79
N MET A 107 10.11 -11.02 3.48
CA MET A 107 11.02 -11.79 4.32
C MET A 107 12.41 -11.15 4.40
N GLN A 108 12.91 -10.62 3.28
CA GLN A 108 14.17 -9.89 3.27
C GLN A 108 14.08 -8.62 4.14
N LEU A 109 12.97 -7.89 4.11
CA LEU A 109 12.73 -6.76 5.01
C LEU A 109 12.75 -7.20 6.48
N LEU A 110 12.01 -8.26 6.83
CA LEU A 110 11.95 -8.78 8.20
C LEU A 110 13.36 -9.15 8.72
N ASN A 111 14.11 -9.91 7.92
CA ASN A 111 15.49 -10.30 8.26
C ASN A 111 16.39 -9.07 8.43
N THR A 112 16.30 -8.12 7.50
CA THR A 112 17.13 -6.91 7.50
C THR A 112 16.85 -6.02 8.71
N VAL A 113 15.58 -5.81 9.04
CA VAL A 113 15.18 -5.04 10.22
C VAL A 113 15.63 -5.74 11.49
N ASP A 114 15.50 -7.06 11.59
CA ASP A 114 15.92 -7.81 12.77
C ASP A 114 17.44 -7.81 12.96
N GLU A 115 18.22 -7.98 11.90
CA GLU A 115 19.69 -7.89 11.90
C GLU A 115 20.17 -6.55 12.45
N ILE A 116 19.65 -5.46 11.92
CA ILE A 116 20.08 -4.12 12.32
C ILE A 116 19.52 -3.75 13.70
N ARG A 117 18.32 -4.23 14.07
CA ARG A 117 17.78 -4.08 15.42
C ARG A 117 18.71 -4.71 16.46
N ILE A 118 19.21 -5.91 16.18
CA ILE A 118 20.19 -6.60 17.03
C ILE A 118 21.48 -5.78 17.12
N ALA A 119 22.01 -5.30 15.99
CA ALA A 119 23.21 -4.46 15.96
C ALA A 119 23.04 -3.15 16.74
N ALA A 120 21.84 -2.56 16.73
CA ALA A 120 21.49 -1.34 17.44
C ALA A 120 21.16 -1.55 18.93
N GLY A 121 21.10 -2.81 19.40
CA GLY A 121 20.72 -3.13 20.78
C GLY A 121 19.27 -2.73 21.13
N LEU A 122 18.38 -2.67 20.13
CA LEU A 122 17.00 -2.22 20.32
C LEU A 122 16.08 -3.38 20.73
N PRO A 123 15.00 -3.09 21.50
CA PRO A 123 13.94 -4.06 21.76
C PRO A 123 13.23 -4.43 20.45
N ARG A 124 12.19 -5.27 20.52
CA ARG A 124 11.40 -5.66 19.34
C ARG A 124 10.96 -4.41 18.54
N VAL A 125 11.21 -4.44 17.23
CA VAL A 125 10.78 -3.41 16.28
C VAL A 125 9.79 -4.06 15.32
N ASN A 126 8.62 -3.44 15.14
CA ASN A 126 7.64 -3.89 14.17
C ASN A 126 8.02 -3.40 12.77
N ALA A 127 7.84 -4.25 11.77
CA ALA A 127 8.04 -3.88 10.37
C ALA A 127 6.69 -3.76 9.68
N TYR A 128 6.55 -2.79 8.78
CA TYR A 128 5.37 -2.57 7.95
C TYR A 128 5.75 -2.33 6.49
N VAL A 129 4.85 -2.68 5.59
CA VAL A 129 4.97 -2.40 4.16
C VAL A 129 3.88 -1.41 3.74
N LEU A 130 4.28 -0.37 3.02
CA LEU A 130 3.36 0.62 2.45
C LEU A 130 3.11 0.29 0.97
N PRO A 131 1.84 0.19 0.52
CA PRO A 131 1.49 -0.12 -0.87
C PRO A 131 1.70 1.10 -1.77
N SER A 132 2.95 1.52 -1.95
CA SER A 132 3.35 2.67 -2.76
C SER A 132 4.57 2.35 -3.62
N PHE A 133 4.57 2.90 -4.83
CA PHE A 133 5.69 2.81 -5.78
C PHE A 133 6.84 3.75 -5.45
N ALA A 134 6.64 4.72 -4.55
CA ALA A 134 7.69 5.61 -4.09
C ALA A 134 8.83 4.80 -3.46
N VAL A 135 10.07 5.28 -3.53
CA VAL A 135 11.23 4.64 -2.89
C VAL A 135 11.47 5.37 -1.58
N ASN A 136 10.86 4.88 -0.50
CA ASN A 136 10.86 5.59 0.78
C ASN A 136 10.69 4.67 2.00
N SER A 137 11.07 5.19 3.16
CA SER A 137 10.98 4.54 4.46
C SER A 137 10.64 5.56 5.53
N LEU A 138 10.13 5.10 6.66
CA LEU A 138 9.89 5.94 7.84
C LEU A 138 9.98 5.14 9.13
N ALA A 139 10.39 5.82 10.20
CA ALA A 139 10.36 5.33 11.57
C ALA A 139 9.26 6.01 12.40
N VAL A 140 8.44 5.21 13.08
CA VAL A 140 7.35 5.67 13.94
C VAL A 140 7.42 4.98 15.29
N ILE A 141 6.90 5.64 16.34
CA ILE A 141 6.68 5.01 17.64
C ILE A 141 5.17 4.79 17.80
N GLU A 142 4.76 3.54 18.00
CA GLU A 142 3.35 3.17 18.20
C GLU A 142 2.80 3.69 19.55
N GLU A 143 1.48 3.59 19.73
CA GLU A 143 0.80 4.09 20.94
C GLU A 143 1.31 3.41 22.23
N ASP A 144 1.65 2.13 22.15
CA ASP A 144 2.20 1.33 23.25
C ASP A 144 3.69 1.62 23.51
N GLY A 145 4.31 2.49 22.71
CA GLY A 145 5.73 2.81 22.76
C GLY A 145 6.61 1.84 21.97
N THR A 146 6.03 0.86 21.28
CA THR A 146 6.78 -0.08 20.43
C THR A 146 7.32 0.67 19.20
N PRO A 147 8.63 0.59 18.91
CA PRO A 147 9.17 1.17 17.69
C PRO A 147 8.73 0.39 16.45
N ALA A 148 8.45 1.11 15.38
CA ALA A 148 8.05 0.55 14.10
C ALA A 148 8.83 1.20 12.94
N VAL A 149 9.15 0.39 11.94
CA VAL A 149 9.75 0.83 10.68
C VAL A 149 8.79 0.44 9.56
N ALA A 150 8.40 1.40 8.73
CA ALA A 150 7.60 1.15 7.54
C ALA A 150 8.42 1.44 6.27
N VAL A 151 8.33 0.55 5.30
CA VAL A 151 9.06 0.63 4.02
C VAL A 151 8.06 0.53 2.88
N THR A 152 8.24 1.32 1.83
CA THR A 152 7.39 1.24 0.64
C THR A 152 7.71 0.02 -0.22
N GLU A 153 6.70 -0.49 -0.92
CA GLU A 153 6.88 -1.57 -1.90
C GLU A 153 7.90 -1.17 -2.98
N GLY A 154 7.92 0.09 -3.40
CA GLY A 154 8.92 0.62 -4.32
C GLY A 154 10.35 0.54 -3.78
N LEU A 155 10.57 0.78 -2.48
CA LEU A 155 11.90 0.63 -1.88
C LEU A 155 12.32 -0.84 -1.82
N LEU A 156 11.41 -1.76 -1.51
CA LEU A 156 11.70 -3.21 -1.53
C LEU A 156 12.03 -3.69 -2.94
N ALA A 157 11.31 -3.19 -3.95
CA ALA A 157 11.56 -3.52 -5.34
C ALA A 157 12.90 -2.97 -5.84
N GLU A 158 13.25 -1.73 -5.49
CA GLU A 158 14.42 -1.04 -6.06
C GLU A 158 15.73 -1.26 -5.28
N GLY A 159 15.63 -1.42 -3.96
CA GLY A 159 16.78 -1.54 -3.07
C GLY A 159 17.46 -2.89 -3.16
N THR A 160 18.79 -2.89 -3.27
CA THR A 160 19.60 -4.08 -3.02
C THR A 160 19.59 -4.43 -1.53
N ARG A 161 20.08 -5.63 -1.17
CA ARG A 161 20.06 -6.07 0.23
C ARG A 161 20.85 -5.17 1.17
N ASP A 162 22.02 -4.71 0.74
CA ASP A 162 22.87 -3.80 1.51
C ASP A 162 22.28 -2.38 1.56
N GLU A 163 21.59 -1.93 0.51
CA GLU A 163 20.81 -0.69 0.51
C GLU A 163 19.66 -0.76 1.52
N LEU A 164 18.92 -1.87 1.57
CA LEU A 164 17.86 -2.09 2.56
C LEU A 164 18.42 -2.13 4.00
N GLN A 165 19.59 -2.74 4.22
CA GLN A 165 20.27 -2.73 5.52
C GLN A 165 20.68 -1.31 5.92
N ALA A 166 21.21 -0.52 4.98
CA ALA A 166 21.58 0.86 5.21
C ALA A 166 20.36 1.74 5.55
N VAL A 167 19.23 1.54 4.85
CA VAL A 167 17.96 2.23 5.16
C VAL A 167 17.43 1.82 6.53
N ALA A 168 17.36 0.52 6.82
CA ALA A 168 16.93 0.05 8.14
C ALA A 168 17.81 0.62 9.26
N ALA A 169 19.12 0.74 9.03
CA ALA A 169 20.05 1.38 9.97
C ALA A 169 19.78 2.86 10.17
N HIS A 170 19.42 3.59 9.11
CA HIS A 170 19.01 4.99 9.20
C HIS A 170 17.73 5.16 10.02
N GLU A 171 16.69 4.38 9.73
CA GLU A 171 15.42 4.44 10.47
C GLU A 171 15.56 4.03 11.94
N LEU A 172 16.35 2.97 12.21
CA LEU A 172 16.64 2.52 13.56
C LEU A 172 17.54 3.51 14.32
N ALA A 173 18.42 4.24 13.63
CA ALA A 173 19.16 5.34 14.25
C ALA A 173 18.22 6.44 14.74
N HIS A 174 17.18 6.80 13.97
CA HIS A 174 16.15 7.75 14.43
C HIS A 174 15.41 7.26 15.68
N ILE A 175 15.13 5.96 15.76
CA ILE A 175 14.52 5.33 16.94
C ILE A 175 15.47 5.40 18.15
N ALA A 176 16.71 4.92 18.00
CA ALA A 176 17.71 4.88 19.06
C ALA A 176 18.03 6.28 19.63
N ARG A 177 17.96 7.31 18.80
CA ARG A 177 18.19 8.72 19.19
C ARG A 177 16.95 9.41 19.76
N GLY A 178 15.78 8.78 19.64
CA GLY A 178 14.49 9.36 20.03
C GLY A 178 13.99 10.45 19.09
N ASP A 179 14.52 10.53 17.87
CA ASP A 179 14.07 11.45 16.83
C ASP A 179 12.72 10.99 16.25
N ALA A 180 12.50 9.66 16.12
CA ALA A 180 11.26 9.08 15.62
C ALA A 180 10.01 9.48 16.43
N PHE A 181 10.11 9.47 17.78
CA PHE A 181 9.01 9.92 18.65
C PHE A 181 8.65 11.39 18.41
N TYR A 182 9.67 12.24 18.30
CA TYR A 182 9.47 13.67 18.07
C TYR A 182 8.82 13.95 16.72
N LEU A 183 9.33 13.32 15.65
CA LEU A 183 8.79 13.50 14.29
C LEU A 183 7.36 12.96 14.19
N THR A 184 7.09 11.79 14.76
CA THR A 184 5.75 11.22 14.84
C THR A 184 4.78 12.18 15.53
N LEU A 185 5.19 12.77 16.66
CA LEU A 185 4.37 13.73 17.39
C LEU A 185 4.12 15.02 16.59
N VAL A 186 5.14 15.56 15.92
CA VAL A 186 5.00 16.75 15.07
C VAL A 186 4.03 16.50 13.91
N CYS A 187 4.17 15.37 13.20
CA CYS A 187 3.28 15.01 12.11
C CYS A 187 1.85 14.70 12.59
N SER A 188 1.72 14.14 13.80
CA SER A 188 0.41 13.89 14.42
C SER A 188 -0.31 15.18 14.79
N LEU A 189 0.44 16.19 15.27
CA LEU A 189 -0.09 17.53 15.55
C LEU A 189 -0.52 18.25 14.26
N ALA A 190 0.24 18.10 13.18
CA ALA A 190 -0.09 18.65 11.86
C ALA A 190 -1.42 18.08 11.31
N ASN A 191 -1.66 16.78 11.53
CA ASN A 191 -2.84 16.09 11.01
C ASN A 191 -4.18 16.65 11.52
N LEU A 192 -4.26 17.16 12.75
CA LEU A 192 -5.49 17.80 13.22
C LEU A 192 -5.85 19.02 12.37
N PHE A 193 -4.86 19.80 11.95
CA PHE A 193 -5.06 20.96 11.08
C PHE A 193 -5.44 20.57 9.65
N GLU A 194 -4.97 19.43 9.15
CA GLU A 194 -5.45 18.88 7.86
C GLU A 194 -6.92 18.48 7.95
N LYS A 195 -7.34 17.80 9.02
CA LYS A 195 -8.76 17.47 9.23
C LYS A 195 -9.63 18.73 9.32
N PHE A 196 -9.15 19.77 9.99
CA PHE A 196 -9.86 21.04 10.03
C PHE A 196 -9.93 21.71 8.66
N LYS A 197 -8.85 21.67 7.88
CA LYS A 197 -8.85 22.17 6.50
C LYS A 197 -9.88 21.41 5.65
N ASP A 198 -9.83 20.08 5.66
CA ASP A 198 -10.71 19.23 4.87
C ASP A 198 -12.19 19.39 5.27
N ALA A 199 -12.47 19.61 6.56
CA ALA A 199 -13.83 19.88 7.04
C ALA A 199 -14.34 21.29 6.69
N LEU A 200 -13.44 22.24 6.45
CA LEU A 200 -13.75 23.61 6.08
C LEU A 200 -13.77 23.83 4.57
N GLU A 201 -13.11 22.96 3.80
CA GLU A 201 -13.19 22.96 2.34
C GLU A 201 -14.65 22.77 1.94
N PRO A 202 -15.25 23.73 1.21
CA PRO A 202 -16.58 23.54 0.66
C PRO A 202 -16.54 22.27 -0.20
N GLU A 203 -17.48 21.34 0.01
CA GLU A 203 -17.68 20.25 -0.94
C GLU A 203 -17.80 20.91 -2.32
N ALA A 204 -16.85 20.62 -3.21
CA ALA A 204 -16.94 21.02 -4.59
C ALA A 204 -18.17 20.30 -5.14
N ASP A 205 -19.28 21.02 -5.18
CA ASP A 205 -20.53 20.55 -5.74
C ASP A 205 -20.27 20.33 -7.25
N ASP A 206 -19.88 19.11 -7.61
CA ASP A 206 -19.74 18.60 -8.99
C ASP A 206 -21.11 18.53 -9.72
N GLY A 207 -22.07 19.35 -9.30
CA GLY A 207 -23.47 19.38 -9.70
C GLY A 207 -23.99 20.77 -10.04
N ALA A 208 -23.16 21.71 -10.52
CA ALA A 208 -23.65 22.99 -11.03
C ALA A 208 -24.27 22.87 -12.45
N ALA A 209 -25.27 22.00 -12.58
CA ALA A 209 -26.19 21.93 -13.72
C ALA A 209 -27.59 21.51 -13.24
N CYS A 210 -28.13 22.16 -12.20
CA CYS A 210 -29.57 22.40 -11.99
C CYS A 210 -29.76 23.24 -10.72
N GLY A 211 -30.51 24.33 -10.83
CA GLY A 211 -30.65 25.34 -9.78
C GLY A 211 -31.43 24.88 -8.55
N GLU A 212 -31.09 25.44 -7.40
CA GLU A 212 -31.98 26.25 -6.56
C GLU A 212 -31.11 26.95 -5.51
N ARG A 213 -31.13 28.29 -5.47
CA ARG A 213 -30.39 29.07 -4.45
C ARG A 213 -31.01 28.82 -3.08
N ARG A 214 -30.47 27.89 -2.31
CA ARG A 214 -30.68 27.84 -0.86
C ARG A 214 -29.71 28.81 -0.18
N SER A 215 -30.28 29.92 0.28
CA SER A 215 -29.72 30.81 1.29
C SER A 215 -29.50 30.02 2.59
N GLY A 216 -28.28 29.51 2.78
CA GLY A 216 -27.80 28.98 4.04
C GLY A 216 -26.63 29.85 4.50
N GLY A 217 -26.68 30.35 5.73
CA GLY A 217 -25.69 31.27 6.30
C GLY A 217 -24.27 30.76 6.15
N GLY A 218 -23.57 31.24 5.12
CA GLY A 218 -22.18 30.87 4.85
C GLY A 218 -21.26 31.52 5.86
N PHE A 219 -20.37 30.72 6.45
CA PHE A 219 -19.17 31.22 7.12
C PHE A 219 -18.53 32.28 6.21
N PRO A 220 -18.28 33.53 6.67
CA PRO A 220 -17.77 34.56 5.78
C PRO A 220 -16.46 34.09 5.13
N PRO A 221 -16.25 34.28 3.81
CA PRO A 221 -15.11 33.74 3.08
C PRO A 221 -13.76 34.17 3.71
N ILE A 222 -13.73 35.32 4.38
CA ILE A 222 -12.60 35.81 5.17
C ILE A 222 -12.15 34.84 6.27
N PHE A 223 -13.07 34.20 7.00
CA PHE A 223 -12.71 33.26 8.08
C PHE A 223 -12.16 31.95 7.52
N PHE A 224 -12.64 31.51 6.35
CA PHE A 224 -12.09 30.37 5.62
C PHE A 224 -10.66 30.66 5.15
N TYR A 225 -10.42 31.78 4.48
CA TYR A 225 -9.06 32.17 4.05
C TYR A 225 -8.10 32.38 5.23
N ALA A 226 -8.59 32.93 6.36
CA ALA A 226 -7.81 33.07 7.58
C ALA A 226 -7.44 31.72 8.19
N ALA A 227 -8.37 30.75 8.23
CA ALA A 227 -8.11 29.40 8.73
C ALA A 227 -7.11 28.63 7.85
N VAL A 228 -7.22 28.74 6.52
CA VAL A 228 -6.27 28.15 5.56
C VAL A 228 -4.89 28.78 5.71
N ALA A 229 -4.80 30.12 5.80
CA ALA A 229 -3.53 30.81 6.01
C ALA A 229 -2.88 30.44 7.35
N LEU A 230 -3.68 30.32 8.42
CA LEU A 230 -3.23 29.88 9.73
C LEU A 230 -2.72 28.44 9.71
N SER A 231 -3.44 27.53 9.05
CA SER A 231 -3.02 26.14 8.84
C SER A 231 -1.69 26.06 8.09
N ALA A 232 -1.54 26.82 6.99
CA ALA A 232 -0.29 26.90 6.25
C ALA A 232 0.88 27.45 7.09
N LEU A 233 0.61 28.43 7.97
CA LEU A 233 1.60 28.97 8.90
C LEU A 233 2.04 27.93 9.94
N VAL A 234 1.10 27.16 10.49
CA VAL A 234 1.39 26.06 11.43
C VAL A 234 2.27 25.02 10.77
N MET A 235 1.89 24.57 9.58
CA MET A 235 2.66 23.58 8.82
C MET A 235 4.09 24.05 8.57
N ARG A 236 4.27 25.33 8.26
CA ARG A 236 5.60 25.95 8.12
C ARG A 236 6.37 25.96 9.44
N LEU A 237 5.74 26.33 10.54
CA LEU A 237 6.37 26.34 11.86
C LEU A 237 6.80 24.94 12.29
N LEU A 238 5.92 23.95 12.15
CA LEU A 238 6.20 22.54 12.45
C LEU A 238 7.32 21.98 11.57
N SER A 239 7.40 22.39 10.30
CA SER A 239 8.48 22.00 9.40
C SER A 239 9.84 22.60 9.80
N MET A 240 9.87 23.85 10.28
CA MET A 240 11.09 24.48 10.81
C MET A 240 11.58 23.82 12.11
N LEU A 241 10.68 23.16 12.86
CA LEU A 241 11.02 22.41 14.06
C LEU A 241 11.73 21.07 13.76
N VAL A 242 11.81 20.68 12.50
CA VAL A 242 12.58 19.52 12.02
C VAL A 242 13.98 20.00 11.62
N SER A 243 14.99 19.55 12.39
CA SER A 243 16.38 19.95 12.15
C SER A 243 17.07 19.03 11.13
N ARG A 244 17.65 19.63 10.08
CA ARG A 244 18.45 18.94 9.06
C ARG A 244 19.72 18.28 9.59
N GLU A 245 20.23 18.76 10.72
CA GLU A 245 21.39 18.13 11.36
C GLU A 245 21.05 16.75 11.88
N ARG A 246 19.77 16.46 12.15
CA ARG A 246 19.33 15.14 12.59
C ARG A 246 19.53 14.10 11.51
N GLU A 247 19.19 14.43 10.27
CA GLU A 247 19.39 13.57 9.10
C GLU A 247 20.86 13.23 8.89
N LEU A 248 21.76 14.21 8.92
CA LEU A 248 23.21 13.97 8.77
C LEU A 248 23.79 13.13 9.91
N LEU A 249 23.28 13.32 11.12
CA LEU A 249 23.70 12.53 12.27
C LEU A 249 23.07 11.12 12.27
N ALA A 250 21.87 10.96 11.71
CA ALA A 250 21.25 9.66 11.48
C ALA A 250 22.00 8.89 10.39
N ASP A 251 22.42 9.56 9.31
CA ASP A 251 23.30 8.99 8.27
C ASP A 251 24.61 8.47 8.88
N ALA A 252 25.28 9.27 9.72
CA ALA A 252 26.51 8.83 10.39
C ALA A 252 26.28 7.62 11.31
N ALA A 253 25.19 7.60 12.08
CA ALA A 253 24.84 6.47 12.95
C ALA A 253 24.42 5.23 12.15
N ALA A 254 23.74 5.41 11.01
CA ALA A 254 23.38 4.33 10.10
C ALA A 254 24.64 3.65 9.55
N VAL A 255 25.68 4.42 9.23
CA VAL A 255 26.98 3.90 8.80
C VAL A 255 27.70 3.18 9.95
N GLU A 256 27.60 3.66 11.18
CA GLU A 256 28.15 2.98 12.35
C GLU A 256 27.52 1.61 12.57
N LEU A 257 26.21 1.49 12.36
CA LEU A 257 25.44 0.26 12.51
C LEU A 257 25.62 -0.71 11.32
N SER A 258 25.50 -0.22 10.08
CA SER A 258 25.49 -1.06 8.87
C SER A 258 26.88 -1.26 8.25
N ARG A 259 27.84 -0.38 8.54
CA ARG A 259 29.17 -0.32 7.90
C ARG A 259 29.12 -0.10 6.36
N ALA A 260 27.98 0.36 5.83
CA ALA A 260 27.74 0.48 4.39
C ALA A 260 27.40 1.93 3.96
N PRO A 261 28.35 2.88 4.03
CA PRO A 261 28.11 4.27 3.62
C PRO A 261 27.81 4.44 2.14
N GLU A 262 28.42 3.62 1.27
CA GLU A 262 28.16 3.66 -0.16
C GLU A 262 26.74 3.17 -0.50
N ALA A 263 26.28 2.11 0.16
CA ALA A 263 24.91 1.61 -0.01
C ALA A 263 23.87 2.68 0.39
N LEU A 264 24.10 3.36 1.53
CA LEU A 264 23.23 4.47 1.95
C LEU A 264 23.23 5.62 0.92
N ALA A 265 24.39 5.94 0.35
CA ALA A 265 24.48 7.01 -0.66
C ALA A 265 23.74 6.64 -1.95
N ARG A 266 23.88 5.39 -2.42
CA ARG A 266 23.18 4.87 -3.60
C ARG A 266 21.66 4.91 -3.41
N ILE A 267 21.15 4.42 -2.29
CA ILE A 267 19.70 4.37 -2.06
C ILE A 267 19.09 5.75 -1.83
N VAL A 268 19.79 6.68 -1.18
CA VAL A 268 19.34 8.08 -1.06
C VAL A 268 19.25 8.76 -2.43
N TYR A 269 20.19 8.47 -3.33
CA TYR A 269 20.13 8.94 -4.71
C TYR A 269 18.97 8.31 -5.50
N LYS A 270 18.81 6.98 -5.42
CA LYS A 270 17.68 6.26 -6.03
C LYS A 270 16.34 6.80 -5.52
N ALA A 271 16.20 7.00 -4.21
CA ALA A 271 15.03 7.58 -3.57
C ALA A 271 14.74 8.99 -4.09
N HIS A 272 15.76 9.83 -4.26
CA HIS A 272 15.58 11.17 -4.82
C HIS A 272 15.12 11.18 -6.28
N MET A 273 15.61 10.26 -7.11
CA MET A 273 15.22 10.14 -8.52
C MET A 273 13.85 9.48 -8.71
N LYS A 274 13.56 8.44 -7.94
CA LYS A 274 12.36 7.60 -8.06
C LYS A 274 11.23 8.00 -7.11
N ASN A 275 11.41 8.98 -6.22
CA ASN A 275 10.29 9.65 -5.56
C ASN A 275 9.53 10.47 -6.60
N SER A 276 8.55 9.83 -7.21
CA SER A 276 7.51 10.49 -7.98
C SER A 276 6.25 10.53 -7.12
N PHE A 277 5.59 11.67 -7.08
CA PHE A 277 4.35 11.90 -6.34
C PHE A 277 3.26 10.92 -6.82
N VAL A 278 3.13 9.77 -6.16
CA VAL A 278 2.06 8.80 -6.40
C VAL A 278 1.34 8.54 -5.09
N GLY A 279 0.31 9.34 -4.86
CA GLY A 279 -0.59 9.30 -3.71
C GLY A 279 -0.66 10.65 -2.99
N ASP A 280 -1.80 10.93 -2.36
CA ASP A 280 -1.99 12.03 -1.40
C ASP A 280 -1.11 11.81 -0.15
N PHE A 281 0.21 11.76 -0.31
CA PHE A 281 1.12 12.00 0.80
C PHE A 281 0.97 13.48 1.09
N THR A 282 0.08 13.78 2.04
CA THR A 282 -0.08 15.16 2.47
C THR A 282 1.27 15.68 2.95
N LEU A 283 1.55 16.96 2.67
CA LEU A 283 2.81 17.64 3.04
C LEU A 283 3.17 17.43 4.52
N SER A 284 2.18 17.10 5.36
CA SER A 284 2.33 16.77 6.77
C SER A 284 3.20 15.55 7.09
N TYR A 285 3.28 14.55 6.21
CA TYR A 285 4.10 13.35 6.47
C TYR A 285 5.48 13.39 5.82
N ALA A 286 5.76 14.40 4.98
CA ALA A 286 7.06 14.57 4.33
C ALA A 286 8.28 14.51 5.27
N PRO A 287 8.22 15.01 6.54
CA PRO A 287 9.33 14.91 7.46
C PRO A 287 9.63 13.51 8.01
N LEU A 288 8.73 12.55 7.88
CA LEU A 288 8.94 11.16 8.34
C LEU A 288 9.75 10.33 7.35
N PHE A 289 9.76 10.76 6.10
CA PHE A 289 10.33 10.03 4.98
C PHE A 289 11.83 10.32 4.82
N ILE A 290 12.65 9.31 4.47
CA ILE A 290 14.11 9.47 4.22
C ILE A 290 14.42 10.51 3.14
N VAL A 291 13.54 10.63 2.14
CA VAL A 291 13.59 11.65 1.10
C VAL A 291 12.20 12.25 0.90
N ARG A 292 12.13 13.57 0.69
CA ARG A 292 10.86 14.24 0.44
C ARG A 292 10.14 13.70 -0.80
N PRO A 293 8.81 13.51 -0.76
CA PRO A 293 8.03 13.07 -1.93
C PRO A 293 8.10 14.00 -3.15
N ASP A 294 8.38 15.30 -2.94
CA ASP A 294 8.45 16.35 -3.97
C ASP A 294 9.89 16.76 -4.33
N SER A 295 10.88 15.92 -4.00
CA SER A 295 12.30 16.30 -4.13
C SER A 295 12.75 16.54 -5.56
N ARG A 296 12.06 16.00 -6.56
CA ARG A 296 12.37 16.18 -7.99
C ARG A 296 11.86 17.52 -8.54
N ASP A 297 10.73 18.02 -8.03
CA ASP A 297 10.04 19.19 -8.56
C ASP A 297 10.37 20.48 -7.81
N THR A 298 11.07 20.39 -6.68
CA THR A 298 11.40 21.56 -5.85
C THR A 298 12.71 22.20 -6.34
N PRO A 299 12.70 23.43 -6.88
CA PRO A 299 13.93 24.10 -7.32
C PRO A 299 14.83 24.40 -6.12
N ASP A 300 16.15 24.20 -6.31
CA ASP A 300 17.21 24.36 -5.31
C ASP A 300 17.53 25.85 -4.98
N ASN A 301 16.50 26.70 -4.99
CA ASN A 301 16.59 28.15 -4.76
C ASN A 301 16.68 28.48 -3.26
N LEU A 302 17.19 29.66 -2.91
CA LEU A 302 17.27 30.19 -1.54
C LEU A 302 16.00 29.96 -0.67
N PRO A 303 14.77 30.25 -1.13
CA PRO A 303 13.56 29.90 -0.37
C PRO A 303 13.38 28.39 -0.21
N GLY A 304 13.55 27.58 -1.24
CA GLY A 304 13.49 26.11 -1.14
C GLY A 304 14.50 25.53 -0.13
N ARG A 305 15.69 26.13 -0.06
CA ARG A 305 16.74 25.80 0.93
C ARG A 305 16.47 26.34 2.32
N ILE A 306 15.50 27.21 2.56
CA ILE A 306 15.09 27.62 3.92
C ILE A 306 13.93 26.74 4.39
N PHE A 307 13.05 26.34 3.47
CA PHE A 307 11.81 25.60 3.79
C PHE A 307 11.91 24.07 3.64
N SER A 308 13.10 23.53 3.36
CA SER A 308 13.30 22.07 3.34
C SER A 308 13.51 21.48 4.74
N SER A 309 12.73 20.47 5.11
CA SER A 309 12.95 19.63 6.30
C SER A 309 14.19 18.73 6.15
N HIS A 310 14.60 18.47 4.91
CA HIS A 310 15.72 17.59 4.54
C HIS A 310 16.94 18.38 4.05
N PRO A 311 18.17 17.96 4.37
CA PRO A 311 19.38 18.56 3.79
C PRO A 311 19.44 18.29 2.28
N PRO A 312 20.10 19.18 1.51
CA PRO A 312 20.22 19.01 0.07
C PRO A 312 20.96 17.70 -0.27
N LEU A 313 20.50 17.02 -1.33
CA LEU A 313 20.98 15.69 -1.74
C LEU A 313 22.51 15.62 -1.80
N MET A 314 23.13 16.54 -2.55
CA MET A 314 24.58 16.54 -2.75
C MET A 314 25.38 16.71 -1.46
N LYS A 315 24.80 17.33 -0.42
CA LYS A 315 25.44 17.42 0.90
C LYS A 315 25.47 16.07 1.61
N ARG A 316 24.39 15.28 1.53
CA ARG A 316 24.34 13.91 2.08
C ARG A 316 25.26 12.98 1.30
N LEU A 317 25.13 12.97 -0.03
CA LEU A 317 25.97 12.15 -0.92
C LEU A 317 27.45 12.48 -0.74
N GLY A 318 27.81 13.76 -0.67
CA GLY A 318 29.18 14.20 -0.41
C GLY A 318 29.74 13.69 0.92
N ALA A 319 28.95 13.78 2.00
CA ALA A 319 29.38 13.29 3.31
C ALA A 319 29.58 11.78 3.31
N LEU A 320 28.65 11.01 2.73
CA LEU A 320 28.72 9.55 2.67
C LEU A 320 29.84 9.05 1.75
N ALA A 321 29.97 9.64 0.55
CA ALA A 321 31.03 9.29 -0.40
C ALA A 321 32.44 9.59 0.15
N ALA A 322 32.58 10.68 0.92
CA ALA A 322 33.84 11.02 1.59
C ALA A 322 34.30 9.94 2.59
N MET A 323 33.38 9.24 3.26
CA MET A 323 33.72 8.16 4.20
C MET A 323 34.42 6.97 3.51
N VAL A 324 34.17 6.77 2.21
CA VAL A 324 34.81 5.74 1.38
C VAL A 324 35.84 6.29 0.39
N ARG A 325 36.24 7.57 0.56
CA ARG A 325 37.20 8.26 -0.32
C ARG A 325 36.78 8.27 -1.80
N LYS A 326 35.48 8.25 -2.08
CA LYS A 326 34.91 8.40 -3.42
C LYS A 326 34.35 9.82 -3.60
N LYS A 327 34.22 10.25 -4.85
CA LYS A 327 33.45 11.45 -5.19
C LYS A 327 31.98 11.09 -5.40
N PRO A 328 31.02 12.02 -5.17
CA PRO A 328 29.60 11.77 -5.40
C PRO A 328 29.27 11.24 -6.79
N GLU A 329 30.00 11.70 -7.82
CA GLU A 329 29.77 11.31 -9.21
C GLU A 329 30.02 9.81 -9.42
N ALA A 330 30.96 9.22 -8.69
CA ALA A 330 31.25 7.79 -8.77
C ALA A 330 30.13 6.94 -8.14
N VAL A 331 29.46 7.45 -7.11
CA VAL A 331 28.27 6.78 -6.52
C VAL A 331 27.11 6.85 -7.51
N ILE A 332 26.90 8.01 -8.12
CA ILE A 332 25.85 8.21 -9.12
C ILE A 332 26.08 7.27 -10.32
N SER A 333 27.31 7.20 -10.85
CA SER A 333 27.61 6.28 -11.96
C SER A 333 27.36 4.82 -11.57
N ALA A 334 27.76 4.41 -10.36
CA ALA A 334 27.51 3.06 -9.87
C ALA A 334 26.01 2.72 -9.82
N VAL A 335 25.15 3.66 -9.41
CA VAL A 335 23.69 3.47 -9.46
C VAL A 335 23.21 3.22 -10.89
N TRP A 336 23.66 4.03 -11.86
CA TRP A 336 23.25 3.85 -13.26
C TRP A 336 23.79 2.57 -13.88
N ASP A 337 25.00 2.15 -13.51
CA ASP A 337 25.58 0.88 -13.94
C ASP A 337 24.77 -0.31 -13.39
N GLU A 338 24.37 -0.26 -12.13
CA GLU A 338 23.49 -1.27 -11.53
C GLU A 338 22.11 -1.31 -12.16
N GLU A 339 21.50 -0.16 -12.44
CA GLU A 339 20.19 -0.11 -13.10
C GLU A 339 20.25 -0.69 -14.52
N ARG A 340 21.35 -0.41 -15.26
CA ARG A 340 21.59 -1.02 -16.59
C ARG A 340 21.79 -2.53 -16.49
N ALA A 341 22.69 -2.99 -15.61
CA ALA A 341 22.94 -4.41 -15.40
C ALA A 341 21.68 -5.16 -14.96
N ARG A 342 20.87 -4.53 -14.08
CA ARG A 342 19.58 -5.06 -13.64
C ARG A 342 18.60 -5.17 -14.80
N GLY A 343 18.56 -4.19 -15.71
CA GLY A 343 17.73 -4.21 -16.91
C GLY A 343 18.14 -5.32 -17.88
N GLU A 344 19.45 -5.47 -18.13
CA GLU A 344 20.02 -6.50 -19.02
C GLU A 344 19.83 -7.93 -18.49
N ALA A 345 19.82 -8.11 -17.16
CA ALA A 345 19.64 -9.40 -16.52
C ALA A 345 18.17 -9.89 -16.44
N ARG A 346 17.19 -9.07 -16.85
CA ARG A 346 15.77 -9.44 -16.76
C ARG A 346 15.43 -10.55 -17.76
N GLY A 347 14.71 -11.56 -17.29
CA GLY A 347 14.13 -12.57 -18.17
C GLY A 347 13.05 -11.94 -19.06
N VAL A 348 13.08 -12.23 -20.36
CA VAL A 348 12.09 -11.72 -21.31
C VAL A 348 10.85 -12.62 -21.31
N LEU A 349 9.69 -12.02 -21.06
CA LEU A 349 8.40 -12.66 -21.22
C LEU A 349 7.83 -12.39 -22.61
N HIS A 350 7.39 -13.46 -23.24
CA HIS A 350 6.75 -13.43 -24.56
C HIS A 350 5.24 -13.50 -24.43
N SER A 351 4.54 -12.85 -25.38
CA SER A 351 3.09 -12.93 -25.47
C SER A 351 2.60 -14.37 -25.70
N TYR A 352 1.36 -14.63 -25.33
CA TYR A 352 0.73 -15.92 -25.58
C TYR A 352 0.72 -16.31 -27.07
N GLU A 353 0.56 -15.34 -27.97
CA GLU A 353 0.53 -15.57 -29.42
C GLU A 353 1.91 -15.97 -29.96
N GLU A 354 2.98 -15.32 -29.49
CA GLU A 354 4.36 -15.67 -29.86
C GLU A 354 4.69 -17.09 -29.44
N MET A 355 4.45 -17.43 -28.17
CA MET A 355 4.76 -18.77 -27.67
C MET A 355 3.92 -19.85 -28.35
N ARG A 356 2.65 -19.55 -28.69
CA ARG A 356 1.81 -20.48 -29.44
C ARG A 356 2.35 -20.70 -30.85
N LYS A 357 2.85 -19.65 -31.50
CA LYS A 357 3.45 -19.73 -32.83
C LYS A 357 4.74 -20.55 -32.80
N GLU A 358 5.64 -20.27 -31.85
CA GLU A 358 6.87 -21.06 -31.65
C GLU A 358 6.56 -22.53 -31.37
N GLN A 359 5.57 -22.82 -30.52
CA GLN A 359 5.17 -24.20 -30.21
C GLN A 359 4.57 -24.92 -31.43
N LEU A 360 3.82 -24.21 -32.27
CA LEU A 360 3.29 -24.74 -33.54
C LEU A 360 4.39 -24.96 -34.59
N GLU A 361 5.44 -24.14 -34.57
CA GLU A 361 6.62 -24.28 -35.45
C GLU A 361 7.54 -25.44 -35.01
N LEU A 362 7.72 -25.63 -33.70
CA LEU A 362 8.49 -26.73 -33.11
C LEU A 362 7.77 -28.08 -33.19
N PHE A 363 6.44 -28.08 -33.16
CA PHE A 363 5.61 -29.28 -33.22
C PHE A 363 4.51 -29.10 -34.28
N PRO A 364 4.85 -29.26 -35.59
CA PRO A 364 3.84 -29.29 -36.64
C PRO A 364 2.86 -30.43 -36.34
N ARG A 365 1.57 -30.09 -36.27
CA ARG A 365 0.49 -31.01 -35.87
C ARG A 365 0.56 -32.32 -36.66
N SER A 366 0.89 -33.42 -35.99
CA SER A 366 0.38 -34.73 -36.39
C SER A 366 -1.13 -34.74 -36.11
N ALA A 367 -1.91 -35.17 -37.10
CA ALA A 367 -3.37 -35.11 -37.10
C ALA A 367 -4.01 -35.64 -35.80
N ASP A 368 -5.09 -34.97 -35.43
CA ASP A 368 -5.92 -35.17 -34.25
C ASP A 368 -6.31 -36.65 -34.04
N THR A 369 -6.11 -37.16 -32.82
CA THR A 369 -6.90 -38.29 -32.31
C THR A 369 -8.02 -37.72 -31.44
N PRO A 370 -9.29 -37.68 -31.89
CA PRO A 370 -10.38 -37.18 -31.07
C PRO A 370 -10.81 -38.29 -30.11
N GLY A 371 -10.63 -38.09 -28.79
CA GLY A 371 -11.25 -38.99 -27.82
C GLY A 371 -10.62 -39.16 -26.43
N SER A 372 -9.76 -38.28 -25.93
CA SER A 372 -9.39 -38.37 -24.50
C SER A 372 -10.45 -37.65 -23.64
N PRO A 373 -11.08 -38.31 -22.65
CA PRO A 373 -11.99 -37.64 -21.72
C PRO A 373 -11.28 -36.52 -20.96
N LEU A 374 -12.01 -35.43 -20.70
CA LEU A 374 -11.52 -34.32 -19.88
C LEU A 374 -11.29 -34.79 -18.43
N PRO A 375 -10.15 -34.47 -17.80
CA PRO A 375 -9.94 -34.74 -16.38
C PRO A 375 -10.78 -33.76 -15.56
N GLY A 376 -11.93 -34.20 -15.07
CA GLY A 376 -12.84 -33.35 -14.30
C GLY A 376 -14.24 -33.92 -14.05
N ASP A 377 -14.67 -34.93 -14.81
CA ASP A 377 -15.86 -35.70 -14.44
C ASP A 377 -15.45 -36.66 -13.31
N GLU A 378 -15.86 -36.38 -12.07
CA GLU A 378 -15.93 -37.42 -11.03
C GLU A 378 -16.73 -38.56 -11.64
N ALA A 379 -16.07 -39.70 -11.88
CA ALA A 379 -16.74 -40.85 -12.45
C ALA A 379 -17.98 -41.12 -11.58
N ARG A 380 -19.14 -41.18 -12.23
CA ARG A 380 -20.36 -41.62 -11.57
C ARG A 380 -20.15 -43.09 -11.21
N VAL A 381 -19.84 -43.33 -9.95
CA VAL A 381 -19.36 -44.64 -9.46
C VAL A 381 -20.31 -45.19 -8.38
N TRP A 382 -21.19 -44.37 -7.82
CA TRP A 382 -22.03 -44.76 -6.69
C TRP A 382 -23.41 -45.20 -7.11
N LEU A 383 -23.82 -46.37 -6.65
CA LEU A 383 -25.17 -46.90 -6.81
C LEU A 383 -25.86 -46.95 -5.45
N LEU A 384 -27.12 -46.51 -5.38
CA LEU A 384 -27.97 -46.53 -4.19
C LEU A 384 -28.97 -47.69 -4.28
N ALA A 385 -29.17 -48.45 -3.21
CA ALA A 385 -30.18 -49.51 -3.20
C ALA A 385 -31.61 -48.90 -3.25
N ALA A 386 -32.45 -49.38 -4.17
CA ALA A 386 -33.85 -48.97 -4.27
C ALA A 386 -34.73 -49.75 -3.27
N ALA A 387 -36.00 -49.34 -3.13
CA ALA A 387 -36.95 -49.90 -2.18
C ALA A 387 -37.40 -51.34 -2.49
N ALA A 388 -37.22 -51.81 -3.73
CA ALA A 388 -37.46 -53.19 -4.12
C ALA A 388 -36.16 -54.00 -4.02
N GLU A 389 -36.22 -55.21 -3.45
CA GLU A 389 -35.05 -56.06 -3.28
C GLU A 389 -34.38 -56.34 -4.64
N GLY A 390 -33.14 -55.88 -4.80
CA GLY A 390 -32.28 -56.20 -5.94
C GLY A 390 -32.08 -55.07 -6.97
N THR A 391 -32.81 -53.97 -6.90
CA THR A 391 -32.64 -52.84 -7.84
C THR A 391 -31.70 -51.77 -7.29
N TRP A 392 -30.77 -51.31 -8.13
CA TRP A 392 -29.76 -50.29 -7.79
C TRP A 392 -29.99 -49.05 -8.66
N GLU A 393 -30.16 -47.89 -8.05
CA GLU A 393 -30.28 -46.60 -8.73
C GLU A 393 -28.91 -45.95 -8.89
N GLY A 394 -28.61 -45.44 -10.08
CA GLY A 394 -27.40 -44.69 -10.40
C GLY A 394 -26.81 -45.07 -11.77
N PRO A 395 -25.56 -44.69 -12.06
CA PRO A 395 -24.54 -44.26 -11.11
C PRO A 395 -24.57 -42.76 -10.78
N PHE A 396 -24.13 -42.40 -9.58
CA PHE A 396 -24.10 -41.05 -9.01
C PHE A 396 -22.68 -40.63 -8.60
N THR A 397 -22.45 -39.31 -8.51
CA THR A 397 -21.30 -38.74 -7.78
C THR A 397 -21.57 -38.69 -6.27
N VAL A 398 -20.53 -38.49 -5.44
CA VAL A 398 -20.71 -38.38 -3.98
C VAL A 398 -21.65 -37.23 -3.60
N PRO A 399 -21.56 -36.02 -4.21
CA PRO A 399 -22.51 -34.94 -3.94
C PRO A 399 -23.94 -35.25 -4.41
N GLU A 400 -24.10 -35.85 -5.60
CA GLU A 400 -25.42 -36.24 -6.11
C GLU A 400 -26.09 -37.28 -5.21
N LEU A 401 -25.33 -38.25 -4.71
CA LEU A 401 -25.79 -39.29 -3.79
C LEU A 401 -26.30 -38.68 -2.47
N LEU A 402 -25.55 -37.74 -1.88
CA LEU A 402 -25.87 -37.10 -0.61
C LEU A 402 -27.08 -36.16 -0.69
N CYS A 403 -27.31 -35.53 -1.84
CA CYS A 403 -28.42 -34.61 -2.06
C CYS A 403 -29.73 -35.32 -2.45
N ARG A 404 -29.75 -36.65 -2.54
CA ARG A 404 -30.99 -37.39 -2.83
C ARG A 404 -31.95 -37.32 -1.64
N PRO A 405 -33.24 -37.04 -1.86
CA PRO A 405 -34.24 -36.94 -0.79
C PRO A 405 -34.37 -38.20 0.07
N ARG A 406 -34.03 -39.36 -0.50
CA ARG A 406 -34.13 -40.67 0.15
C ARG A 406 -32.83 -41.12 0.81
N PHE A 407 -31.72 -40.43 0.61
CA PHE A 407 -30.41 -40.88 1.08
C PHE A 407 -30.32 -40.83 2.62
N SER A 408 -29.84 -41.92 3.22
CA SER A 408 -29.54 -41.99 4.65
C SER A 408 -28.23 -42.76 4.89
N PRO A 409 -27.41 -42.38 5.89
CA PRO A 409 -26.12 -43.03 6.18
C PRO A 409 -26.20 -44.55 6.48
N ILE A 410 -27.39 -45.06 6.78
CA ILE A 410 -27.65 -46.47 7.04
C ILE A 410 -28.05 -47.28 5.79
N MET A 411 -28.33 -46.62 4.67
CA MET A 411 -28.69 -47.29 3.41
C MET A 411 -27.50 -48.02 2.80
N ARG A 412 -27.77 -49.07 2.02
CA ARG A 412 -26.74 -49.80 1.28
C ARG A 412 -26.39 -49.05 0.01
N VAL A 413 -25.10 -48.87 -0.22
CA VAL A 413 -24.54 -48.29 -1.45
C VAL A 413 -23.50 -49.23 -2.03
N LYS A 414 -23.33 -49.18 -3.34
CA LYS A 414 -22.33 -49.97 -4.08
C LYS A 414 -21.43 -49.01 -4.85
N ASN A 415 -20.12 -49.14 -4.66
CA ASN A 415 -19.12 -48.46 -5.47
C ASN A 415 -18.78 -49.35 -6.68
N THR A 416 -18.95 -48.86 -7.91
CA THR A 416 -18.72 -49.66 -9.13
C THR A 416 -17.25 -49.88 -9.45
N GLN A 417 -16.33 -49.07 -8.92
CA GLN A 417 -14.88 -49.25 -9.07
C GLN A 417 -14.33 -50.26 -8.05
N GLU A 418 -14.74 -50.16 -6.79
CA GLU A 418 -14.26 -51.05 -5.73
C GLU A 418 -15.02 -52.38 -5.67
N GLY A 419 -16.23 -52.46 -6.25
CA GLY A 419 -17.07 -53.66 -6.25
C GLY A 419 -17.73 -53.98 -4.90
N ILE A 420 -17.47 -53.20 -3.86
CA ILE A 420 -17.91 -53.43 -2.48
C ILE A 420 -19.35 -52.93 -2.26
N LYS A 421 -20.15 -53.73 -1.54
CA LYS A 421 -21.53 -53.42 -1.14
C LYS A 421 -21.61 -53.30 0.38
N ALA A 422 -21.69 -52.08 0.91
CA ALA A 422 -21.70 -51.82 2.35
C ALA A 422 -22.71 -50.70 2.69
N ARG A 423 -22.90 -50.39 3.98
CA ARG A 423 -23.73 -49.22 4.37
C ARG A 423 -22.99 -47.94 4.00
N ALA A 424 -23.71 -46.88 3.64
CA ALA A 424 -23.13 -45.61 3.22
C ALA A 424 -22.13 -45.05 4.24
N ARG A 425 -22.40 -45.19 5.54
CA ARG A 425 -21.49 -44.77 6.64
C ARG A 425 -20.18 -45.55 6.73
N GLU A 426 -20.11 -46.76 6.18
CA GLU A 426 -18.93 -47.64 6.24
C GLU A 426 -17.88 -47.22 5.20
N PHE A 427 -18.27 -46.46 4.17
CA PHE A 427 -17.34 -45.91 3.19
C PHE A 427 -16.65 -44.64 3.72
N PRO A 428 -15.30 -44.61 3.74
CA PRO A 428 -14.55 -43.43 4.19
C PRO A 428 -14.89 -42.16 3.41
N GLN A 429 -15.08 -42.26 2.07
CA GLN A 429 -15.38 -41.13 1.20
C GLN A 429 -16.72 -40.45 1.57
N ILE A 430 -17.75 -41.25 1.85
CA ILE A 430 -19.08 -40.75 2.25
C ILE A 430 -19.04 -40.16 3.68
N ARG A 431 -18.30 -40.79 4.60
CA ARG A 431 -18.14 -40.30 5.98
C ARG A 431 -17.45 -38.93 6.04
N ILE A 432 -16.44 -38.71 5.21
CA ILE A 432 -15.75 -37.42 5.09
C ILE A 432 -16.70 -36.37 4.51
N ALA A 433 -17.45 -36.71 3.46
CA ALA A 433 -18.41 -35.80 2.83
C ALA A 433 -19.55 -35.39 3.78
N LEU A 434 -20.12 -36.35 4.54
CA LEU A 434 -21.12 -36.06 5.59
C LEU A 434 -20.56 -35.14 6.70
N ARG A 435 -19.30 -35.33 7.10
CA ARG A 435 -18.62 -34.46 8.08
C ARG A 435 -18.43 -33.04 7.55
N ASN A 436 -18.12 -32.89 6.27
CA ASN A 436 -17.97 -31.57 5.62
C ASN A 436 -19.33 -30.85 5.54
N LEU A 437 -20.40 -31.56 5.17
CA LEU A 437 -21.77 -31.03 5.18
C LEU A 437 -22.16 -30.50 6.57
N ALA A 438 -21.90 -31.28 7.63
CA ALA A 438 -22.22 -30.91 9.00
C ALA A 438 -21.46 -29.66 9.48
N ARG A 439 -20.27 -29.40 8.93
CA ARG A 439 -19.45 -28.21 9.24
C ARG A 439 -19.71 -27.02 8.31
N LYS A 440 -20.76 -27.08 7.48
CA LYS A 440 -21.05 -26.08 6.42
C LYS A 440 -19.84 -25.83 5.48
N LYS A 441 -18.94 -26.81 5.34
CA LYS A 441 -17.84 -26.75 4.39
C LYS A 441 -18.34 -27.26 3.03
N PRO A 442 -17.91 -26.68 1.90
CA PRO A 442 -18.31 -27.15 0.59
C PRO A 442 -17.95 -28.64 0.43
N LEU A 443 -18.86 -29.42 -0.15
CA LEU A 443 -18.74 -30.87 -0.30
C LEU A 443 -17.61 -31.29 -1.26
N SER A 444 -17.19 -30.39 -2.15
CA SER A 444 -16.11 -30.61 -3.12
C SER A 444 -15.09 -29.46 -3.06
N PRO A 445 -14.03 -29.58 -2.23
CA PRO A 445 -12.93 -28.61 -2.23
C PRO A 445 -12.17 -28.52 -3.57
N GLY A 446 -12.36 -29.49 -4.48
CA GLY A 446 -11.72 -29.54 -5.81
C GLY A 446 -12.44 -28.78 -6.94
N ARG A 447 -13.60 -28.15 -6.69
CA ARG A 447 -14.22 -27.21 -7.67
C ARG A 447 -13.66 -25.80 -7.56
N GLU A 448 -12.96 -25.48 -6.48
CA GLU A 448 -12.29 -24.20 -6.27
C GLU A 448 -10.85 -24.36 -6.78
N ASN A 449 -10.38 -23.41 -7.60
CA ASN A 449 -9.14 -23.44 -8.41
C ASN A 449 -9.25 -24.00 -9.83
N LEU A 450 -10.45 -24.06 -10.41
CA LEU A 450 -10.59 -24.27 -11.85
C LEU A 450 -10.55 -22.93 -12.60
N CYS A 451 -9.93 -22.92 -13.77
CA CYS A 451 -10.00 -21.80 -14.69
C CYS A 451 -11.47 -21.51 -15.06
N PRO A 452 -11.95 -20.26 -14.96
CA PRO A 452 -13.34 -19.91 -15.25
C PRO A 452 -13.73 -20.16 -16.70
N ARG A 453 -12.76 -20.07 -17.62
CA ARG A 453 -12.95 -20.28 -19.07
C ARG A 453 -12.74 -21.74 -19.49
N CYS A 454 -11.61 -22.34 -19.08
CA CYS A 454 -11.19 -23.66 -19.54
C CYS A 454 -11.65 -24.82 -18.65
N ARG A 455 -12.07 -24.54 -17.40
CA ARG A 455 -12.41 -25.55 -16.37
C ARG A 455 -11.29 -26.56 -16.07
N ILE A 456 -10.05 -26.17 -16.29
CA ILE A 456 -8.83 -26.94 -15.95
C ILE A 456 -8.27 -26.39 -14.63
N PRO A 457 -7.65 -27.22 -13.77
CA PRO A 457 -6.99 -26.75 -12.56
C PRO A 457 -5.95 -25.66 -12.87
N LEU A 458 -5.97 -24.62 -12.05
CA LEU A 458 -4.97 -23.56 -12.07
C LEU A 458 -3.69 -24.04 -11.38
N ALA A 459 -2.55 -23.75 -11.99
CA ALA A 459 -1.24 -23.98 -11.40
C ALA A 459 -0.81 -22.76 -10.60
N GLU A 460 -0.19 -22.96 -9.44
CA GLU A 460 0.46 -21.88 -8.69
C GLU A 460 1.84 -21.60 -9.30
N THR A 461 2.08 -20.35 -9.64
CA THR A 461 3.34 -19.86 -10.22
C THR A 461 3.70 -18.52 -9.60
N PHE A 462 4.94 -18.08 -9.76
CA PHE A 462 5.36 -16.75 -9.33
C PHE A 462 5.43 -15.79 -10.52
N TYR A 463 4.97 -14.57 -10.32
CA TYR A 463 5.12 -13.46 -11.26
C TYR A 463 5.56 -12.24 -10.47
N GLU A 464 6.72 -11.66 -10.81
CA GLU A 464 7.29 -10.54 -10.06
C GLU A 464 7.46 -10.87 -8.57
N GLY A 465 7.90 -12.10 -8.26
CA GLY A 465 8.01 -12.60 -6.89
C GLY A 465 6.69 -12.80 -6.12
N VAL A 466 5.53 -12.54 -6.74
CA VAL A 466 4.20 -12.72 -6.14
C VAL A 466 3.59 -14.05 -6.59
N GLY A 467 3.05 -14.81 -5.63
CA GLY A 467 2.31 -16.04 -5.92
C GLY A 467 1.00 -15.75 -6.63
N ILE A 468 0.86 -16.23 -7.87
CA ILE A 468 -0.34 -16.11 -8.70
C ILE A 468 -0.81 -17.49 -9.16
N ARG A 469 -2.05 -17.57 -9.65
CA ARG A 469 -2.61 -18.80 -10.22
C ARG A 469 -2.82 -18.64 -11.71
N VAL A 470 -2.27 -19.55 -12.51
CA VAL A 470 -2.27 -19.47 -13.98
C VAL A 470 -2.92 -20.69 -14.59
N CYS A 471 -3.73 -20.48 -15.63
CA CYS A 471 -4.29 -21.58 -16.42
C CYS A 471 -3.29 -22.07 -17.48
N GLY A 472 -2.96 -23.36 -17.48
CA GLY A 472 -2.05 -23.93 -18.49
C GLY A 472 -2.57 -23.88 -19.93
N ARG A 473 -3.88 -23.66 -20.15
CA ARG A 473 -4.50 -23.65 -21.49
C ARG A 473 -4.75 -22.25 -22.05
N CYS A 474 -5.47 -21.39 -21.32
CA CYS A 474 -5.74 -20.02 -21.79
C CYS A 474 -4.74 -18.99 -21.26
N ARG A 475 -3.82 -19.39 -20.36
CA ARG A 475 -2.87 -18.51 -19.66
C ARG A 475 -3.48 -17.35 -18.87
N GLY A 476 -4.79 -17.36 -18.67
CA GLY A 476 -5.43 -16.41 -17.76
C GLY A 476 -4.89 -16.56 -16.35
N ARG A 477 -4.75 -15.43 -15.67
CA ARG A 477 -4.08 -15.27 -14.38
C ARG A 477 -5.09 -14.79 -13.35
N LEU A 478 -5.16 -15.49 -12.21
CA LEU A 478 -5.91 -15.07 -11.04
C LEU A 478 -4.94 -14.44 -10.04
N VAL A 479 -5.20 -13.19 -9.69
CA VAL A 479 -4.35 -12.36 -8.83
C VAL A 479 -5.21 -11.74 -7.73
N ASP A 480 -4.67 -11.59 -6.52
CA ASP A 480 -5.34 -10.81 -5.48
C ASP A 480 -5.23 -9.31 -5.81
N ALA A 481 -6.32 -8.53 -5.68
CA ALA A 481 -6.31 -7.10 -5.98
C ALA A 481 -5.23 -6.35 -5.18
N ALA A 482 -5.00 -6.72 -3.92
CA ALA A 482 -3.97 -6.09 -3.07
C ALA A 482 -2.54 -6.42 -3.51
N SER A 483 -2.37 -7.45 -4.34
CA SER A 483 -1.06 -7.88 -4.84
C SER A 483 -0.68 -7.23 -6.18
N VAL A 484 -1.63 -6.60 -6.89
CA VAL A 484 -1.36 -5.95 -8.18
C VAL A 484 -0.39 -4.78 -8.01
N ASP A 485 -0.51 -4.00 -6.94
CA ASP A 485 0.42 -2.90 -6.65
C ASP A 485 1.86 -3.42 -6.43
N ARG A 486 2.01 -4.62 -5.83
CA ARG A 486 3.32 -5.27 -5.67
C ARG A 486 3.91 -5.71 -7.00
N ILE A 487 3.09 -6.34 -7.84
CA ILE A 487 3.47 -6.78 -9.19
C ILE A 487 3.94 -5.60 -10.02
N VAL A 488 3.23 -4.47 -9.98
CA VAL A 488 3.56 -3.27 -10.76
C VAL A 488 4.77 -2.50 -10.19
N ALA A 489 5.04 -2.64 -8.89
CA ALA A 489 6.20 -2.03 -8.26
C ALA A 489 7.49 -2.76 -8.61
N ARG A 490 7.41 -4.08 -8.72
CA ARG A 490 8.53 -4.97 -9.03
C ARG A 490 8.75 -5.01 -10.55
N ARG A 491 10.02 -5.11 -10.95
CA ARG A 491 10.47 -5.09 -12.33
C ARG A 491 11.57 -6.13 -12.53
N GLU A 492 11.23 -7.38 -12.24
CA GLU A 492 12.09 -8.54 -12.40
C GLU A 492 12.10 -9.05 -13.84
N VAL A 493 10.99 -8.86 -14.57
CA VAL A 493 10.85 -9.34 -15.95
C VAL A 493 10.92 -8.20 -16.96
N ALA A 494 11.39 -8.52 -18.15
CA ALA A 494 11.29 -7.67 -19.34
C ALA A 494 10.23 -8.25 -20.27
N PHE A 495 9.78 -7.47 -21.25
CA PHE A 495 8.74 -7.87 -22.19
C PHE A 495 9.29 -7.93 -23.61
N SER A 496 8.83 -8.91 -24.39
CA SER A 496 9.18 -9.01 -25.81
C SER A 496 8.69 -7.79 -26.58
N GLU A 497 9.42 -7.42 -27.64
CA GLU A 497 9.07 -6.27 -28.48
C GLU A 497 7.63 -6.37 -29.07
N PRO A 498 7.16 -7.56 -29.52
CA PRO A 498 5.77 -7.71 -29.97
C PRO A 498 4.73 -7.51 -28.87
N LEU A 499 5.03 -7.89 -27.63
CA LEU A 499 4.14 -7.68 -26.49
C LEU A 499 4.06 -6.20 -26.10
N VAL A 500 5.19 -5.48 -26.15
CA VAL A 500 5.24 -4.02 -25.96
C VAL A 500 4.42 -3.31 -27.05
N GLU A 501 4.57 -3.72 -28.31
CA GLU A 501 3.80 -3.16 -29.42
C GLU A 501 2.30 -3.47 -29.31
N LYS A 502 1.94 -4.67 -28.82
CA LYS A 502 0.54 -5.04 -28.50
C LYS A 502 -0.05 -4.11 -27.45
N ALA A 503 0.70 -3.78 -26.39
CA ALA A 503 0.27 -2.83 -25.36
C ALA A 503 0.12 -1.40 -25.91
N ARG A 504 1.04 -0.94 -26.77
CA ARG A 504 0.96 0.38 -27.43
C ARG A 504 -0.30 0.51 -28.28
N ARG A 505 -0.58 -0.48 -29.14
CA ARG A 505 -1.81 -0.53 -29.96
C ARG A 505 -3.07 -0.56 -29.12
N PHE A 506 -3.04 -1.25 -27.98
CA PHE A 506 -4.15 -1.26 -27.02
C PHE A 506 -4.43 0.15 -26.48
N ARG A 507 -3.39 0.88 -26.05
CA ARG A 507 -3.50 2.27 -25.58
C ARG A 507 -4.09 3.20 -26.64
N GLU A 508 -3.54 3.18 -27.84
CA GLU A 508 -4.01 4.03 -28.95
C GLU A 508 -5.48 3.80 -29.28
N ARG A 509 -5.89 2.53 -29.38
CA ARG A 509 -7.29 2.16 -29.62
C ARG A 509 -8.23 2.66 -28.52
N THR A 510 -7.77 2.72 -27.29
CA THR A 510 -8.56 3.08 -26.11
C THR A 510 -8.67 4.59 -25.92
N VAL A 511 -7.62 5.34 -26.26
CA VAL A 511 -7.59 6.81 -26.21
C VAL A 511 -8.38 7.44 -27.36
N LEU A 512 -8.33 6.85 -28.56
CA LEU A 512 -8.91 7.45 -29.77
C LEU A 512 -10.43 7.28 -29.93
N ASN A 513 -11.11 6.46 -29.11
CA ASN A 513 -12.51 6.11 -29.40
C ASN A 513 -13.40 5.92 -28.13
N PRO A 514 -14.05 7.00 -27.63
CA PRO A 514 -14.93 6.96 -26.47
C PRO A 514 -16.13 6.01 -26.63
N LEU A 515 -16.60 5.78 -27.86
CA LEU A 515 -17.75 4.90 -28.16
C LEU A 515 -17.38 3.41 -28.11
N LYS A 516 -16.10 3.06 -28.26
CA LYS A 516 -15.63 1.67 -28.01
C LYS A 516 -15.51 1.35 -26.52
N ARG A 517 -15.46 2.36 -25.64
CA ARG A 517 -15.61 2.20 -24.18
C ARG A 517 -16.91 1.46 -23.85
N GLN A 518 -18.01 1.83 -24.52
CA GLN A 518 -19.32 1.16 -24.44
C GLN A 518 -19.37 -0.23 -25.10
N LYS A 519 -18.62 -0.46 -26.19
CA LYS A 519 -18.55 -1.80 -26.82
C LYS A 519 -17.69 -2.80 -26.04
N ILE A 520 -16.67 -2.33 -25.33
CA ILE A 520 -15.93 -3.14 -24.33
C ILE A 520 -16.89 -3.45 -23.18
N GLU A 521 -17.61 -2.47 -22.63
CA GLU A 521 -18.69 -2.67 -21.65
C GLU A 521 -19.75 -3.70 -22.09
N ALA A 522 -20.03 -3.81 -23.39
CA ALA A 522 -20.94 -4.82 -23.95
C ALA A 522 -20.28 -6.21 -24.16
N ALA A 523 -18.97 -6.28 -24.37
CA ALA A 523 -18.20 -7.52 -24.51
C ALA A 523 -17.85 -8.19 -23.16
N LEU A 524 -17.95 -7.42 -22.07
CA LEU A 524 -17.81 -7.81 -20.65
C LEU A 524 -18.94 -8.76 -20.15
N GLY A 525 -19.79 -9.30 -21.04
CA GLY A 525 -21.04 -10.01 -20.75
C GLY A 525 -20.96 -11.52 -20.51
N ALA A 526 -19.79 -12.10 -20.22
CA ALA A 526 -19.71 -13.50 -19.81
C ALA A 526 -19.61 -13.58 -18.28
N ASP A 527 -20.71 -13.96 -17.62
CA ASP A 527 -20.75 -14.22 -16.17
C ASP A 527 -19.76 -15.35 -15.80
N ILE A 528 -18.51 -15.00 -15.48
CA ILE A 528 -17.53 -15.99 -15.03
C ILE A 528 -17.59 -16.18 -13.50
N PRO A 529 -17.57 -17.44 -12.99
CA PRO A 529 -17.49 -17.69 -11.57
C PRO A 529 -16.06 -17.50 -11.06
N CYS A 530 -15.91 -16.89 -9.89
CA CYS A 530 -14.62 -16.71 -9.24
C CYS A 530 -14.03 -18.07 -8.86
N PRO A 531 -12.81 -18.42 -9.29
CA PRO A 531 -12.17 -19.68 -8.91
C PRO A 531 -11.91 -19.81 -7.40
N GLY A 532 -11.88 -18.69 -6.67
CA GLY A 532 -11.59 -18.66 -5.24
C GLY A 532 -12.80 -18.81 -4.32
N CYS A 533 -13.96 -18.24 -4.68
CA CYS A 533 -15.15 -18.24 -3.82
C CYS A 533 -16.45 -18.65 -4.53
N GLY A 534 -16.40 -18.94 -5.84
CA GLY A 534 -17.56 -19.34 -6.64
C GLY A 534 -18.54 -18.21 -6.99
N TYR A 535 -18.43 -17.03 -6.39
CA TYR A 535 -19.27 -15.88 -6.73
C TYR A 535 -18.97 -15.33 -8.12
N ARG A 536 -19.97 -14.70 -8.73
CA ARG A 536 -19.85 -14.05 -10.04
C ARG A 536 -18.80 -12.94 -10.01
N MET A 537 -17.95 -12.91 -11.02
CA MET A 537 -17.02 -11.80 -11.25
C MET A 537 -17.70 -10.76 -12.12
N VAL A 538 -17.40 -9.49 -11.84
CA VAL A 538 -17.92 -8.35 -12.58
C VAL A 538 -16.80 -7.74 -13.38
N ALA A 539 -17.03 -7.71 -14.67
CA ALA A 539 -16.09 -7.26 -15.67
C ALA A 539 -16.09 -5.72 -15.68
N ARG A 540 -14.97 -5.10 -15.31
CA ARG A 540 -14.81 -3.64 -15.11
C ARG A 540 -13.39 -3.21 -15.49
N PRO A 541 -13.16 -1.94 -15.87
CA PRO A 541 -11.79 -1.45 -16.04
C PRO A 541 -10.99 -1.58 -14.73
N TYR A 542 -9.68 -1.84 -14.86
CA TYR A 542 -8.78 -1.89 -13.71
C TYR A 542 -8.84 -0.59 -12.92
N ASN A 543 -8.63 0.55 -13.58
CA ASN A 543 -8.94 1.88 -13.06
C ASN A 543 -9.28 2.84 -14.22
N TYR A 544 -9.69 4.07 -13.90
CA TYR A 544 -10.07 5.06 -14.92
C TYR A 544 -8.89 5.60 -15.73
N GLN A 545 -7.67 5.40 -15.24
CA GLN A 545 -6.42 5.85 -15.86
C GLN A 545 -5.85 4.83 -16.86
N TYR A 546 -6.01 3.55 -16.58
CA TYR A 546 -5.61 2.38 -17.36
C TYR A 546 -6.86 1.53 -17.60
N PHE A 547 -7.51 1.80 -18.73
CA PHE A 547 -8.77 1.16 -19.11
C PHE A 547 -8.52 -0.25 -19.70
N VAL A 548 -7.89 -1.11 -18.91
CA VAL A 548 -7.73 -2.54 -19.21
C VAL A 548 -8.96 -3.26 -18.65
N PRO A 549 -9.77 -3.95 -19.47
CA PRO A 549 -10.90 -4.73 -18.97
C PRO A 549 -10.38 -5.86 -18.10
N VAL A 550 -10.88 -5.99 -16.87
CA VAL A 550 -10.52 -7.08 -15.97
C VAL A 550 -11.78 -7.59 -15.27
N ASP A 551 -11.79 -8.86 -14.93
CA ASP A 551 -12.89 -9.44 -14.16
C ASP A 551 -12.57 -9.32 -12.67
N LYS A 552 -13.42 -8.64 -11.89
CA LYS A 552 -13.22 -8.44 -10.45
C LYS A 552 -14.26 -9.18 -9.63
N CYS A 553 -13.83 -9.97 -8.65
CA CYS A 553 -14.71 -10.56 -7.67
C CYS A 553 -14.89 -9.61 -6.47
N LEU A 554 -16.10 -9.09 -6.28
CA LEU A 554 -16.40 -8.18 -5.17
C LEU A 554 -16.48 -8.87 -3.80
N SER A 555 -16.59 -10.21 -3.77
CA SER A 555 -16.69 -10.97 -2.52
C SER A 555 -15.32 -11.32 -1.92
N CYS A 556 -14.33 -11.69 -2.75
CA CYS A 556 -13.01 -12.10 -2.27
C CYS A 556 -11.86 -11.23 -2.79
N SER A 557 -12.16 -10.09 -3.43
CA SER A 557 -11.19 -9.12 -3.94
C SER A 557 -10.13 -9.69 -4.90
N LYS A 558 -10.45 -10.78 -5.62
CA LYS A 558 -9.58 -11.34 -6.67
C LYS A 558 -9.91 -10.77 -8.03
N ILE A 559 -8.88 -10.62 -8.85
CA ILE A 559 -8.95 -10.14 -10.22
C ILE A 559 -8.51 -11.27 -11.15
N TRP A 560 -9.27 -11.50 -12.20
CA TRP A 560 -8.91 -12.40 -13.29
C TRP A 560 -8.49 -11.56 -14.49
N PHE A 561 -7.30 -11.86 -14.99
CA PHE A 561 -6.69 -11.27 -16.19
C PHE A 561 -6.67 -12.33 -17.28
N ASP A 562 -7.16 -11.99 -18.46
CA ASP A 562 -7.15 -12.89 -19.62
C ASP A 562 -5.86 -12.75 -20.44
N GLY A 563 -5.23 -13.89 -20.75
CA GLY A 563 -4.06 -13.93 -21.61
C GLY A 563 -2.95 -12.99 -21.14
N ASP A 564 -2.66 -11.97 -21.97
CA ASP A 564 -1.58 -10.99 -21.77
C ASP A 564 -2.05 -9.69 -21.06
N GLU A 565 -3.27 -9.64 -20.50
CA GLU A 565 -3.84 -8.41 -19.91
C GLU A 565 -3.04 -7.87 -18.71
N LEU A 566 -2.46 -8.76 -17.89
CA LEU A 566 -1.65 -8.35 -16.74
C LEU A 566 -0.35 -7.68 -17.20
N GLU A 567 0.30 -8.27 -18.20
CA GLU A 567 1.53 -7.77 -18.82
C GLU A 567 1.27 -6.46 -19.53
N ILE A 568 0.17 -6.34 -20.28
CA ILE A 568 -0.25 -5.09 -20.93
C ILE A 568 -0.47 -4.01 -19.87
N LEU A 569 -1.15 -4.32 -18.76
CA LEU A 569 -1.35 -3.36 -17.67
C LEU A 569 0.00 -2.88 -17.10
N GLN A 570 0.92 -3.80 -16.83
CA GLN A 570 2.25 -3.47 -16.32
C GLN A 570 3.05 -2.60 -17.29
N ILE A 571 3.12 -2.96 -18.57
CA ILE A 571 3.81 -2.18 -19.62
C ILE A 571 3.25 -0.75 -19.70
N LEU A 572 1.93 -0.59 -19.67
CA LEU A 572 1.30 0.74 -19.74
C LEU A 572 1.64 1.63 -18.53
N ILE A 573 1.78 1.03 -17.35
CA ILE A 573 2.17 1.75 -16.12
C ILE A 573 3.65 2.11 -16.18
N GLU A 574 4.51 1.19 -16.63
CA GLU A 574 5.95 1.42 -16.77
C GLU A 574 6.28 2.52 -17.80
N ASP A 575 5.64 2.50 -18.97
CA ASP A 575 5.81 3.50 -20.04
C ASP A 575 5.42 4.91 -19.60
N ARG A 576 4.39 5.03 -18.77
CA ARG A 576 3.97 6.34 -18.25
C ARG A 576 5.01 6.90 -17.30
N LYS A 577 5.58 6.06 -16.42
CA LYS A 577 6.63 6.48 -15.48
C LYS A 577 7.89 6.91 -16.22
N ALA A 578 8.26 6.26 -17.32
CA ALA A 578 9.42 6.67 -18.12
C ALA A 578 9.25 8.06 -18.77
N LYS A 579 8.01 8.51 -18.99
CA LYS A 579 7.69 9.82 -19.59
C LYS A 579 7.44 10.93 -18.56
N ALA A 580 7.38 10.61 -17.27
CA ALA A 580 7.16 11.53 -16.16
C ALA A 580 8.48 11.89 -15.49
#